data_AF-A0AB34GG21-F1
#
_entry.id   AF-A0AB34GG21-F1
#
_cell.length_a   1.000
_cell.length_b   1.000
_cell.length_c   1.000
_cell.angle_alpha   90.00
_cell.angle_beta   90.00
_cell.angle_gamma   90.00
#
_symmetry.space_group_name_H-M   'P 1'
#
loop_
_entity.id
_entity.type
_entity.pdbx_description
1 polymer ?
#
loop_
_entity_poly.entity_id
_entity_poly.type
_entity_poly.pdbx_seq_one_letter_code
_entity_poly.pdbx_strand_id
1 'polypeptide(L)'
;MVRFWDASGMCLLLLYKLSTVQVFLTNTDPSESLTAQGQDEWSLLCKVGSFDPHSDDPQLGIQKIFLCKYSGYLVVATTAGQVRLLELNDEEVEHSVEQVEADLLQDQEGYLWKGQECLCACPGPVRFEPGFQPFVLVQCQPLAVVTFLALHSQWHLVAFGTSHGFSLFDHQQ
;
A
#
# COMPACT_ATOMS: atom_id res chain seq x y z
N MET A 1 1.73 -5.05 -4.15
CA MET A 1 1.80 -4.38 -5.48
C MET A 1 0.48 -4.55 -6.23
N VAL A 2 -0.07 -3.47 -6.80
CA VAL A 2 -1.26 -3.51 -7.67
C VAL A 2 -0.85 -3.42 -9.15
N ARG A 3 -1.47 -4.20 -10.03
CA ARG A 3 -1.26 -4.16 -11.48
C ARG A 3 -2.54 -3.75 -12.19
N PHE A 4 -2.43 -2.79 -13.10
CA PHE A 4 -3.50 -2.33 -13.95
C PHE A 4 -3.34 -2.99 -15.31
N TRP A 5 -4.35 -3.75 -15.72
CA TRP A 5 -4.36 -4.46 -16.99
C TRP A 5 -5.46 -3.90 -17.87
N ASP A 6 -5.17 -3.76 -19.16
CA ASP A 6 -6.21 -3.57 -20.16
C ASP A 6 -6.94 -4.89 -20.36
N ALA A 7 -8.20 -4.93 -19.93
CA ALA A 7 -9.10 -6.07 -20.11
C ALA A 7 -10.22 -5.78 -21.14
N SER A 8 -10.07 -4.74 -21.95
CA SER A 8 -11.07 -4.36 -22.96
C SER A 8 -11.08 -5.27 -24.20
N GLY A 9 -9.95 -5.90 -24.50
CA GLY A 9 -9.75 -6.71 -25.70
C GLY A 9 -9.50 -8.19 -25.42
N MET A 10 -8.93 -8.88 -26.43
CA MET A 10 -8.56 -10.31 -26.33
C MET A 10 -7.21 -10.54 -25.62
N CYS A 11 -6.37 -9.51 -25.52
CA CYS A 11 -5.06 -9.57 -24.87
C CYS A 11 -5.08 -8.77 -23.57
N LEU A 12 -4.56 -9.35 -22.49
CA LEU A 12 -4.33 -8.64 -21.22
C LEU A 12 -2.98 -7.93 -21.28
N LEU A 13 -3.01 -6.63 -21.52
CA LEU A 13 -1.79 -5.79 -21.58
C LEU A 13 -1.58 -5.09 -20.24
N LEU A 14 -0.36 -5.14 -19.70
CA LEU A 14 -0.02 -4.41 -18.48
C LEU A 14 0.09 -2.92 -18.81
N LEU A 15 -0.75 -2.10 -18.18
CA LEU A 15 -0.77 -0.64 -18.36
C LEU A 15 0.09 0.07 -17.31
N TYR A 16 -0.04 -0.32 -16.05
CA TYR A 16 0.62 0.36 -14.94
C TYR A 16 0.87 -0.58 -13.76
N LYS A 17 1.97 -0.33 -13.03
CA LYS A 17 2.37 -1.05 -11.82
C LYS A 17 2.46 -0.05 -10.67
N LEU A 18 1.63 -0.26 -9.65
CA LEU A 18 1.70 0.49 -8.40
C LEU A 18 2.48 -0.31 -7.36
N SER A 19 3.62 0.24 -6.93
CA SER A 19 4.34 -0.25 -5.76
C SER A 19 3.73 0.36 -4.50
N THR A 20 3.29 -0.50 -3.59
CA THR A 20 2.69 -0.09 -2.33
C THR A 20 3.71 -0.12 -1.19
N VAL A 21 4.95 -0.56 -1.45
CA VAL A 21 5.98 -0.71 -0.40
C VAL A 21 6.59 0.62 0.04
N GLN A 22 6.61 1.62 -0.83
CA GLN A 22 7.36 2.87 -0.64
C GLN A 22 6.98 3.69 0.59
N VAL A 23 5.80 3.44 1.18
CA VAL A 23 5.32 4.12 2.38
C VAL A 23 5.80 3.48 3.68
N PHE A 24 6.48 2.33 3.63
CA PHE A 24 7.08 1.69 4.82
C PHE A 24 8.58 1.75 4.79
N LEU A 25 9.14 1.73 5.99
CA LEU A 25 10.55 1.44 6.21
C LEU A 25 10.77 -0.04 5.89
N THR A 26 11.16 -0.32 4.65
CA THR A 26 11.81 -1.59 4.33
C THR A 26 13.24 -1.52 4.81
N ASN A 27 13.72 -2.55 5.52
CA ASN A 27 15.15 -2.75 5.84
C ASN A 27 16.04 -2.92 4.59
N THR A 28 15.51 -2.66 3.41
CA THR A 28 16.20 -2.67 2.14
C THR A 28 16.53 -1.22 1.80
N ASP A 29 17.65 -0.74 2.33
CA ASP A 29 18.27 0.45 1.79
C ASP A 29 18.48 0.24 0.28
N PRO A 30 18.01 1.14 -0.60
CA PRO A 30 18.27 1.02 -2.03
C PRO A 30 19.79 1.08 -2.34
N SER A 31 20.61 1.57 -1.40
CA SER A 31 22.07 1.61 -1.52
C SER A 31 22.74 0.25 -1.43
N GLU A 32 22.15 -0.79 -0.83
CA GLU A 32 22.77 -2.13 -0.81
C GLU A 32 22.72 -2.83 -2.19
N SER A 33 21.92 -2.31 -3.13
CA SER A 33 21.97 -2.75 -4.54
C SER A 33 23.04 -2.07 -5.38
N LEU A 34 23.64 -0.98 -4.88
CA LEU A 34 24.63 -0.17 -5.60
C LEU A 34 26.02 -0.15 -4.94
N THR A 35 26.17 -0.67 -3.71
CA THR A 35 27.49 -0.85 -3.06
C THR A 35 28.04 -2.28 -3.13
N ALA A 36 27.81 -2.97 -4.25
CA ALA A 36 28.76 -3.98 -4.75
C ALA A 36 29.82 -3.35 -5.69
N GLN A 37 29.94 -2.02 -5.69
CA GLN A 37 30.94 -1.29 -6.47
C GLN A 37 32.28 -1.33 -5.72
N GLY A 38 32.98 -2.47 -5.76
CA GLY A 38 34.24 -2.60 -5.04
C GLY A 38 34.98 -3.93 -5.12
N GLN A 39 34.63 -4.87 -6.01
CA GLN A 39 35.52 -5.98 -6.34
C GLN A 39 35.34 -6.39 -7.82
N ASP A 40 36.49 -6.47 -8.48
CA ASP A 40 36.71 -6.71 -9.90
C ASP A 40 36.24 -8.12 -10.29
N GLU A 41 35.09 -8.28 -10.97
CA GLU A 41 34.74 -9.57 -11.58
C GLU A 41 33.72 -9.43 -12.73
N TRP A 42 34.12 -9.88 -13.91
CA TRP A 42 33.28 -10.01 -15.10
C TRP A 42 32.06 -10.92 -14.82
N SER A 43 30.90 -10.32 -14.60
CA SER A 43 29.63 -11.03 -14.70
C SER A 43 28.76 -10.38 -15.77
N LEU A 44 28.64 -11.03 -16.93
CA LEU A 44 27.67 -10.70 -17.99
C LEU A 44 26.23 -11.05 -17.59
N LEU A 45 26.03 -11.49 -16.34
CA LEU A 45 24.73 -11.88 -15.81
C LEU A 45 23.95 -10.62 -15.44
N CYS A 46 22.99 -10.27 -16.29
CA CYS A 46 22.00 -9.25 -15.98
C CYS A 46 20.71 -9.93 -15.54
N LYS A 47 20.15 -9.51 -14.40
CA LYS A 47 18.82 -9.95 -13.96
C LYS A 47 17.79 -9.47 -14.98
N VAL A 48 17.16 -10.41 -15.68
CA VAL A 48 16.10 -10.15 -16.66
C VAL A 48 14.79 -10.77 -16.22
N GLY A 49 13.69 -10.22 -16.73
CA GLY A 49 12.34 -10.66 -16.35
C GLY A 49 11.87 -10.08 -15.02
N SER A 50 10.65 -10.44 -14.65
CA SER A 50 9.94 -9.88 -13.49
C SER A 50 9.39 -10.95 -12.55
N PHE A 51 9.75 -12.21 -12.76
CA PHE A 51 9.36 -13.31 -11.89
C PHE A 51 10.25 -13.30 -10.64
N ASP A 52 9.62 -13.32 -9.47
CA ASP A 52 10.28 -13.47 -8.19
C ASP A 52 9.79 -14.76 -7.53
N PRO A 53 10.65 -15.76 -7.29
CA PRO A 53 10.25 -17.00 -6.62
C PRO A 53 10.06 -16.81 -5.11
N HIS A 54 10.50 -15.68 -4.54
CA HIS A 54 10.41 -15.43 -3.11
C HIS A 54 9.07 -14.80 -2.74
N SER A 55 8.50 -15.25 -1.63
CA SER A 55 7.36 -14.57 -1.02
C SER A 55 7.89 -13.45 -0.12
N ASP A 56 7.55 -12.21 -0.45
CA ASP A 56 7.76 -11.06 0.41
C ASP A 56 6.92 -11.14 1.69
N ASP A 57 7.02 -10.11 2.54
CA ASP A 57 6.26 -9.95 3.77
C ASP A 57 4.73 -10.10 3.54
N PRO A 58 4.06 -11.10 4.15
CA PRO A 58 2.64 -11.35 3.96
C PRO A 58 1.74 -10.19 4.43
N GLN A 59 2.24 -9.32 5.30
CA GLN A 59 1.52 -8.12 5.77
C GLN A 59 1.18 -7.16 4.62
N LEU A 60 2.02 -7.12 3.59
CA LEU A 60 1.85 -6.28 2.40
C LEU A 60 0.90 -6.90 1.35
N GLY A 61 0.42 -8.12 1.59
CA GLY A 61 -0.53 -8.81 0.73
C GLY A 61 -1.81 -7.98 0.57
N ILE A 62 -2.20 -7.68 -0.67
CA ILE A 62 -3.38 -6.86 -0.96
C ILE A 62 -4.63 -7.73 -0.89
N GLN A 63 -5.60 -7.31 -0.08
CA GLN A 63 -6.84 -8.03 0.18
C GLN A 63 -8.02 -7.41 -0.57
N LYS A 64 -8.10 -6.08 -0.61
CA LYS A 64 -9.17 -5.33 -1.29
C LYS A 64 -8.61 -4.16 -2.07
N ILE A 65 -9.28 -3.84 -3.17
CA ILE A 65 -8.95 -2.72 -4.06
C ILE A 65 -10.28 -2.07 -4.46
N PHE A 66 -10.33 -0.74 -4.44
CA PHE A 66 -11.45 0.03 -4.96
C PHE A 66 -10.92 1.21 -5.76
N LEU A 67 -11.39 1.38 -7.01
CA LEU A 67 -10.99 2.48 -7.89
C LEU A 67 -12.22 3.29 -8.30
N CYS A 68 -12.22 4.60 -8.01
CA CYS A 68 -13.18 5.53 -8.57
C CYS A 68 -12.67 6.09 -9.89
N LYS A 69 -13.21 5.60 -11.00
CA LYS A 69 -12.84 6.05 -12.35
C LYS A 69 -13.13 7.53 -12.66
N TYR A 70 -13.98 8.19 -11.86
CA TYR A 70 -14.38 9.58 -12.09
C TYR A 70 -13.48 10.57 -11.36
N SER A 71 -13.13 10.29 -10.11
CA SER A 71 -12.29 11.17 -9.31
C SER A 71 -10.80 10.79 -9.35
N GLY A 72 -10.44 9.61 -9.86
CA GLY A 72 -9.07 9.13 -9.83
C GLY A 72 -8.60 8.64 -8.45
N TYR A 73 -9.51 8.48 -7.48
CA TYR A 73 -9.17 7.91 -6.18
C TYR A 73 -9.06 6.38 -6.25
N LEU A 74 -8.00 5.86 -5.66
CA LEU A 74 -7.75 4.44 -5.48
C LEU A 74 -7.58 4.16 -4.00
N VAL A 75 -8.27 3.14 -3.50
CA VAL A 75 -8.12 2.67 -2.13
C VAL A 75 -7.67 1.21 -2.15
N VAL A 76 -6.62 0.92 -1.40
CA VAL A 76 -6.02 -0.42 -1.33
C VAL A 76 -5.95 -0.83 0.12
N ALA A 77 -6.42 -2.04 0.42
CA ALA A 77 -6.33 -2.62 1.76
C ALA A 77 -5.46 -3.87 1.78
N THR A 78 -4.70 -4.06 2.86
CA THR A 78 -3.76 -5.19 3.01
C THR A 78 -4.15 -6.17 4.11
N THR A 79 -3.37 -7.25 4.24
CA THR A 79 -3.54 -8.30 5.24
C THR A 79 -3.33 -7.80 6.66
N ALA A 80 -2.44 -6.82 6.89
CA ALA A 80 -2.13 -6.30 8.23
C ALA A 80 -3.01 -5.11 8.66
N GLY A 81 -4.25 -5.02 8.15
CA GLY A 81 -5.17 -3.96 8.55
C GLY A 81 -4.85 -2.57 8.00
N GLN A 82 -3.96 -2.46 7.01
CA GLN A 82 -3.61 -1.16 6.42
C GLN A 82 -4.58 -0.83 5.30
N VAL A 83 -5.10 0.39 5.30
CA VAL A 83 -5.93 0.95 4.24
C VAL A 83 -5.25 2.21 3.74
N ARG A 84 -5.02 2.29 2.44
CA ARG A 84 -4.29 3.40 1.81
C ARG A 84 -5.14 4.06 0.78
N LEU A 85 -5.16 5.38 0.84
CA LEU A 85 -5.86 6.23 -0.09
C LEU A 85 -4.82 6.88 -0.99
N LEU A 86 -5.03 6.71 -2.29
CA LEU A 86 -4.16 7.20 -3.33
C LEU A 86 -4.96 8.03 -4.32
N GLU A 87 -4.32 9.05 -4.85
CA GLU A 87 -4.84 9.89 -5.93
C GLU A 87 -3.95 9.75 -7.16
N LEU A 88 -4.56 9.81 -8.34
CA LEU A 88 -3.83 9.80 -9.60
C LEU A 88 -3.26 11.19 -9.86
N ASN A 89 -1.94 11.27 -10.05
CA ASN A 89 -1.22 12.48 -10.36
C ASN A 89 -0.31 12.29 -11.58
N ASP A 90 -0.19 13.31 -12.41
CA ASP A 90 0.62 13.28 -13.65
C ASP A 90 2.08 13.69 -13.41
N GLU A 91 2.37 14.35 -12.29
CA GLU A 91 3.71 14.81 -11.92
C GLU A 91 4.27 14.02 -10.73
N GLU A 92 5.59 13.99 -10.60
CA GLU A 92 6.24 13.48 -9.40
C GLU A 92 5.98 14.41 -8.21
N VAL A 93 5.75 13.84 -7.02
CA VAL A 93 5.52 14.63 -5.81
C VAL A 93 6.33 14.05 -4.65
N GLU A 94 6.91 14.95 -3.86
CA GLU A 94 7.54 14.61 -2.58
C GLU A 94 6.65 15.14 -1.45
N HIS A 95 6.02 14.23 -0.71
CA HIS A 95 5.15 14.58 0.43
C HIS A 95 5.15 13.49 1.50
N SER A 96 4.74 13.87 2.71
CA SER A 96 4.54 12.93 3.81
C SER A 96 3.15 12.29 3.71
N VAL A 97 3.07 10.99 3.95
CA VAL A 97 1.78 10.28 4.05
C VAL A 97 1.25 10.43 5.46
N GLU A 98 0.05 10.98 5.60
CA GLU A 98 -0.62 11.10 6.88
C GLU A 98 -0.99 9.72 7.41
N GLN A 99 -0.71 9.48 8.69
CA GLN A 99 -0.97 8.21 9.35
C GLN A 99 -2.09 8.38 10.37
N VAL A 100 -3.15 7.60 10.23
CA VAL A 100 -4.29 7.62 11.12
C VAL A 100 -4.51 6.23 11.70
N GLU A 101 -4.69 6.15 13.01
CA GLU A 101 -5.02 4.91 13.70
C GLU A 101 -6.54 4.75 13.81
N ALA A 102 -7.04 3.57 13.46
CA ALA A 102 -8.45 3.22 13.59
C ALA A 102 -8.60 2.06 14.58
N ASP A 103 -8.83 2.40 15.85
CA ASP A 103 -9.11 1.43 16.90
C ASP A 103 -10.55 0.88 16.78
N LEU A 104 -10.65 -0.39 16.39
CA LEU A 104 -11.91 -1.11 16.22
C LEU A 104 -12.39 -1.76 17.52
N LEU A 105 -11.59 -1.71 18.59
CA LEU A 105 -11.86 -2.32 19.89
C LEU A 105 -11.89 -1.31 21.04
N GLN A 106 -12.09 -0.02 20.75
CA GLN A 106 -12.04 1.06 21.73
C GLN A 106 -12.90 0.83 22.99
N ASP A 107 -14.01 0.10 22.86
CA ASP A 107 -14.95 -0.23 23.95
C ASP A 107 -14.69 -1.61 24.61
N GLN A 108 -13.66 -2.35 24.18
CA GLN A 108 -13.34 -3.69 24.68
C GLN A 108 -12.03 -3.69 25.48
N GLU A 109 -12.15 -3.71 26.80
CA GLU A 109 -10.99 -3.80 27.69
C GLU A 109 -10.37 -5.21 27.66
N GLY A 110 -9.03 -5.27 27.67
CA GLY A 110 -8.28 -6.52 27.86
C GLY A 110 -7.96 -7.32 26.59
N TYR A 111 -8.25 -6.80 25.41
CA TYR A 111 -7.79 -7.43 24.17
C TYR A 111 -6.28 -7.25 23.99
N LEU A 112 -5.56 -8.36 23.92
CA LEU A 112 -4.13 -8.39 23.59
C LEU A 112 -3.96 -8.94 22.18
N TRP A 113 -3.45 -8.13 21.27
CA TRP A 113 -3.05 -8.58 19.94
C TRP A 113 -1.89 -9.58 20.06
N LYS A 114 -2.06 -10.78 19.49
CA LYS A 114 -1.06 -11.86 19.47
C LYS A 114 -0.50 -12.13 18.07
N GLY A 115 -0.81 -11.25 17.11
CA GLY A 115 -0.35 -11.38 15.72
C GLY A 115 0.98 -10.69 15.49
N GLN A 116 1.30 -10.45 14.22
CA GLN A 116 2.52 -9.74 13.84
C GLN A 116 2.48 -8.27 14.29
N GLU A 117 3.66 -7.66 14.45
CA GLU A 117 3.78 -6.23 14.74
C GLU A 117 3.43 -5.37 13.52
N CYS A 118 3.04 -4.13 13.78
CA CYS A 118 2.69 -3.16 12.75
C CYS A 118 3.92 -2.80 11.92
N LEU A 119 3.76 -2.69 10.60
CA LEU A 119 4.81 -2.14 9.75
C LEU A 119 5.07 -0.68 10.10
N CYS A 120 6.34 -0.31 10.23
CA CYS A 120 6.74 1.07 10.46
C CYS A 120 6.58 1.87 9.17
N ALA A 121 5.68 2.85 9.18
CA ALA A 121 5.52 3.77 8.06
C ALA A 121 6.61 4.85 8.06
N CYS A 122 6.96 5.36 6.88
CA CYS A 122 8.01 6.36 6.71
C CYS A 122 7.66 7.66 7.45
N PRO A 123 8.49 8.15 8.39
CA PRO A 123 8.16 9.33 9.21
C PRO A 123 8.41 10.67 8.50
N GLY A 124 9.03 10.66 7.32
CA GLY A 124 9.38 11.85 6.55
C GLY A 124 8.71 11.89 5.17
N PRO A 125 8.96 12.95 4.39
CA PRO A 125 8.49 13.02 3.02
C PRO A 125 9.11 11.90 2.18
N VAL A 126 8.28 11.32 1.30
CA VAL A 126 8.68 10.27 0.36
C VAL A 126 8.44 10.81 -1.04
N ARG A 127 9.40 10.58 -1.94
CA ARG A 127 9.26 10.92 -3.35
C ARG A 127 8.48 9.83 -4.08
N PHE A 128 7.37 10.22 -4.69
CA PHE A 128 6.53 9.36 -5.51
C PHE A 128 6.62 9.75 -6.97
N GLU A 129 6.82 8.76 -7.83
CA GLU A 129 6.77 8.90 -9.28
C GLU A 129 5.34 9.26 -9.75
N PRO A 130 5.16 9.74 -10.99
CA PRO A 130 3.85 9.93 -11.58
C PRO A 130 2.99 8.66 -11.52
N GLY A 131 1.70 8.83 -11.26
CA GLY A 131 0.72 7.75 -11.12
C GLY A 131 -0.09 7.86 -9.83
N PHE A 132 -0.42 6.71 -9.23
CA PHE A 132 -1.20 6.69 -7.99
C PHE A 132 -0.31 6.94 -6.78
N GLN A 133 -0.44 8.11 -6.17
CA GLN A 133 0.39 8.58 -5.06
C GLN A 133 -0.41 8.52 -3.75
N PRO A 134 0.09 7.83 -2.71
CA PRO A 134 -0.62 7.70 -1.44
C PRO A 134 -0.54 9.00 -0.64
N PHE A 135 -1.65 9.47 -0.09
CA PHE A 135 -1.67 10.67 0.77
C PHE A 135 -2.10 10.35 2.21
N VAL A 136 -2.90 9.30 2.41
CA VAL A 136 -3.30 8.81 3.74
C VAL A 136 -3.08 7.31 3.87
N LEU A 137 -2.58 6.91 5.04
CA LEU A 137 -2.46 5.53 5.52
C LEU A 137 -3.29 5.39 6.82
N VAL A 138 -4.38 4.64 6.75
CA VAL A 138 -5.16 4.26 7.92
C VAL A 138 -4.72 2.89 8.40
N GLN A 139 -4.31 2.78 9.66
CA GLN A 139 -3.90 1.54 10.31
C GLN A 139 -4.98 1.06 11.26
N CYS A 140 -5.59 -0.09 10.98
CA CYS A 140 -6.53 -0.72 11.90
C CYS A 140 -5.81 -1.25 13.13
N GLN A 141 -6.44 -1.10 14.30
CA GLN A 141 -6.11 -1.81 15.52
C GLN A 141 -7.33 -2.65 15.94
N PRO A 142 -7.19 -3.98 16.09
CA PRO A 142 -5.98 -4.78 15.87
C PRO A 142 -5.58 -4.90 14.39
N LEU A 143 -4.36 -5.37 14.12
CA LEU A 143 -3.75 -5.57 12.79
C LEU A 143 -4.36 -6.77 12.02
N ALA A 144 -5.67 -6.90 12.06
CA ALA A 144 -6.43 -7.95 11.43
C ALA A 144 -6.65 -7.70 9.94
N VAL A 145 -6.89 -8.78 9.20
CA VAL A 145 -7.14 -8.76 7.76
C VAL A 145 -8.34 -7.89 7.42
N VAL A 146 -8.16 -6.99 6.45
CA VAL A 146 -9.28 -6.20 5.92
C VAL A 146 -10.16 -7.09 5.04
N THR A 147 -11.38 -7.33 5.52
CA THR A 147 -12.37 -8.20 4.89
C THR A 147 -13.36 -7.45 3.99
N PHE A 148 -13.49 -6.13 4.17
CA PHE A 148 -14.40 -5.27 3.42
C PHE A 148 -13.77 -3.90 3.17
N LEU A 149 -14.07 -3.31 2.01
CA LEU A 149 -13.64 -1.98 1.61
C LEU A 149 -14.68 -1.33 0.69
N ALA A 150 -15.06 -0.09 0.97
CA ALA A 150 -15.89 0.73 0.11
C ALA A 150 -15.42 2.19 0.12
N LEU A 151 -15.49 2.85 -1.03
CA LEU A 151 -15.15 4.26 -1.19
C LEU A 151 -16.36 5.00 -1.77
N HIS A 152 -16.70 6.13 -1.16
CA HIS A 152 -17.66 7.09 -1.69
C HIS A 152 -16.96 8.42 -1.98
N SER A 153 -16.43 8.56 -3.20
CA SER A 153 -15.58 9.69 -3.58
C SER A 153 -16.25 11.06 -3.48
N GLN A 154 -17.57 11.16 -3.69
CA GLN A 154 -18.30 12.43 -3.59
C GLN A 154 -18.46 12.93 -2.15
N TRP A 155 -18.39 12.02 -1.17
CA TRP A 155 -18.49 12.37 0.25
C TRP A 155 -17.11 12.33 0.92
N HIS A 156 -16.07 11.99 0.15
CA HIS A 156 -14.72 11.78 0.65
C HIS A 156 -14.65 10.77 1.80
N LEU A 157 -15.49 9.72 1.74
CA LEU A 157 -15.57 8.69 2.78
C LEU A 157 -15.03 7.35 2.30
N VAL A 158 -14.25 6.70 3.15
CA VAL A 158 -13.85 5.30 3.01
C VAL A 158 -14.38 4.50 4.19
N ALA A 159 -15.06 3.40 3.90
CA ALA A 159 -15.45 2.41 4.89
C ALA A 159 -14.59 1.16 4.72
N PHE A 160 -14.10 0.61 5.83
CA PHE A 160 -13.32 -0.63 5.84
C PHE A 160 -13.68 -1.47 7.07
N GLY A 161 -13.54 -2.78 6.94
CA GLY A 161 -13.89 -3.71 8.02
C GLY A 161 -12.90 -4.86 8.15
N THR A 162 -12.69 -5.30 9.39
CA THR A 162 -11.92 -6.48 9.76
C THR A 162 -12.82 -7.51 10.43
N SER A 163 -12.25 -8.61 10.93
CA SER A 163 -12.99 -9.58 11.76
C SER A 163 -13.50 -9.00 13.09
N HIS A 164 -12.97 -7.85 13.53
CA HIS A 164 -13.28 -7.26 14.83
C HIS A 164 -14.31 -6.12 14.76
N GLY A 165 -14.57 -5.56 13.59
CA GLY A 165 -15.47 -4.43 13.42
C GLY A 165 -15.26 -3.72 12.10
N PHE A 166 -15.81 -2.51 12.00
CA PHE A 166 -15.63 -1.64 10.85
C PHE A 166 -15.45 -0.19 11.29
N SER A 167 -14.81 0.61 10.44
CA SER A 167 -14.66 2.04 10.64
C SER A 167 -15.02 2.79 9.37
N LEU A 168 -15.40 4.06 9.55
CA LEU A 168 -15.67 5.03 8.50
C LEU A 168 -14.68 6.17 8.68
N PHE A 169 -13.92 6.45 7.63
CA PHE A 169 -12.88 7.45 7.62
C PHE A 169 -13.19 8.54 6.59
N ASP A 170 -13.12 9.80 7.03
CA ASP A 170 -13.23 10.98 6.18
C ASP A 170 -11.83 11.39 5.75
N HIS A 171 -11.59 11.41 4.44
CA HIS A 171 -10.29 11.70 3.86
C HIS A 171 -10.16 13.11 3.29
N GLN A 172 -11.08 14.00 3.64
CA GLN A 172 -11.04 15.42 3.27
C GLN A 172 -10.51 16.33 4.41
N GLN A 173 -10.42 15.81 5.63
CA GLN A 173 -10.04 16.57 6.83
C GLN A 173 -8.55 16.52 7.10
#